data_AF-A0A369TGZ6-F1
#
_entry.id   AF-A0A369TGZ6-F1
#
_cell.length_a   1.000
_cell.length_b   1.000
_cell.length_c   1.000
_cell.angle_alpha   90.00
_cell.angle_beta   90.00
_cell.angle_gamma   90.00
#
_symmetry.space_group_name_H-M   'P 1'
#
loop_
_entity.id
_entity.type
_entity.pdbx_description
1 polymer ?
#
loop_
_entity_poly.entity_id
_entity_poly.type
_entity_poly.pdbx_seq_one_letter_code
_entity_poly.pdbx_strand_id
1 'polypeptide(L)'
;MWPPSNRNEQFSWSVVPATLRSLRDKGAVRTGNINLSKNSVPIYYLSFNQLSAIEDGTLQVTGRAQDGSLIVRYADGARAAAPRTVWNMTAHDAGSHGTTLLSTIMPDRRFPFPKSLYAVEDALRFFVKHKPNAKVLDFFSGSGTTAHAVMRLNRQDDGRRQCISITNNEVAAEEQAALRKSGLRPGDPDWEQWGICDYITKPRIKAAITGKTPEGKAIDGDYKFTDEFPMAEGFEENAEFFTLTYETPVAVHHNLAFQRIAPLLWMRAGAEGSRIDELPERGWAVADTYGLLVDLDRSAEFCDAVHAHAGLRIAYIVTDDDRRFQSVARRLPDSVEPIRLYESYLSNFRFSMGR
;
A
#
# COMPACT_ATOMS: atom_id res chain seq x y z
N MET A 1 36.39 -23.02 -6.27
CA MET A 1 34.98 -23.43 -6.45
C MET A 1 34.94 -24.94 -6.27
N TRP A 2 34.30 -25.39 -5.20
CA TRP A 2 34.26 -26.77 -4.68
C TRP A 2 33.03 -26.86 -3.76
N PRO A 3 32.32 -28.00 -3.66
CA PRO A 3 32.57 -29.26 -4.34
C PRO A 3 31.89 -29.32 -5.71
N PRO A 4 32.46 -30.11 -6.65
CA PRO A 4 31.79 -30.48 -7.89
C PRO A 4 30.60 -31.40 -7.60
N SER A 5 29.53 -31.32 -8.41
CA SER A 5 28.51 -32.37 -8.39
C SER A 5 29.03 -33.65 -9.03
N ASN A 6 28.26 -34.72 -8.85
CA ASN A 6 28.39 -36.02 -9.51
C ASN A 6 28.39 -35.90 -11.05
N ARG A 7 28.01 -34.75 -11.60
CA ARG A 7 27.96 -34.42 -13.03
C ARG A 7 29.05 -33.42 -13.46
N ASN A 8 30.07 -33.20 -12.62
CA ASN A 8 31.16 -32.26 -12.87
C ASN A 8 30.73 -30.78 -12.99
N GLU A 9 29.55 -30.42 -12.45
CA GLU A 9 29.07 -29.04 -12.42
C GLU A 9 29.70 -28.28 -11.25
N GLN A 10 30.03 -27.00 -11.47
CA GLN A 10 30.63 -26.15 -10.45
C GLN A 10 29.54 -25.42 -9.65
N PHE A 11 29.57 -25.56 -8.33
CA PHE A 11 28.72 -24.80 -7.41
C PHE A 11 29.54 -23.73 -6.69
N SER A 12 28.92 -22.59 -6.43
CA SER A 12 29.43 -21.59 -5.49
C SER A 12 28.85 -21.84 -4.11
N TRP A 13 29.71 -21.84 -3.10
CA TRP A 13 29.27 -21.73 -1.72
C TRP A 13 29.01 -20.27 -1.41
N SER A 14 27.95 -19.97 -0.66
CA SER A 14 27.67 -18.62 -0.17
C SER A 14 28.67 -18.15 0.92
N VAL A 15 29.63 -19.00 1.31
CA VAL A 15 30.64 -18.71 2.34
C VAL A 15 32.05 -19.09 1.85
N VAL A 16 33.02 -18.23 2.15
CA VAL A 16 34.45 -18.48 1.84
C VAL A 16 35.14 -19.28 2.95
N PRO A 17 36.31 -19.92 2.69
CA PRO A 17 36.97 -20.78 3.67
C PRO A 17 37.24 -20.14 5.05
N ALA A 18 37.59 -18.84 5.07
CA ALA A 18 37.79 -18.11 6.33
C ALA A 18 36.49 -18.00 7.14
N THR A 19 35.38 -17.65 6.48
CA THR A 19 34.06 -17.57 7.11
C THR A 19 33.61 -18.95 7.61
N LEU A 20 33.81 -20.01 6.82
CA LEU A 20 33.41 -21.36 7.22
C LEU A 20 34.17 -21.84 8.47
N ARG A 21 35.48 -21.54 8.57
CA ARG A 21 36.27 -21.83 9.79
C ARG A 21 35.75 -21.06 10.99
N SER A 22 35.46 -19.76 10.83
CA SER A 22 34.87 -18.94 11.89
C SER A 22 33.51 -19.49 12.36
N LEU A 23 32.64 -19.90 11.43
CA LEU A 23 31.36 -20.53 11.75
C LEU A 23 31.54 -21.85 12.49
N ARG A 24 32.49 -22.69 12.05
CA ARG A 24 32.80 -23.96 12.72
C ARG A 24 33.26 -23.73 14.16
N ASP A 25 34.13 -22.77 14.40
CA ASP A 25 34.64 -22.47 15.75
C ASP A 25 33.53 -21.95 16.67
N LYS A 26 32.51 -21.28 16.12
CA LYS A 26 31.27 -20.90 16.82
C LYS A 26 30.29 -22.07 17.05
N GLY A 27 30.56 -23.26 16.50
CA GLY A 27 29.61 -24.39 16.48
C GLY A 27 28.46 -24.21 15.48
N ALA A 28 28.54 -23.24 14.57
CA ALA A 28 27.51 -22.93 13.60
C ALA A 28 27.61 -23.74 12.30
N VAL A 29 28.33 -24.87 12.31
CA VAL A 29 28.51 -25.78 11.17
C VAL A 29 28.29 -27.21 11.64
N ARG A 30 27.60 -28.03 10.83
CA ARG A 30 27.46 -29.47 11.06
C ARG A 30 27.48 -30.25 9.76
N THR A 31 27.85 -31.53 9.84
CA THR A 31 27.68 -32.48 8.74
C THR A 31 26.33 -33.17 8.83
N GLY A 32 25.69 -33.45 7.70
CA GLY A 32 24.55 -34.36 7.64
C GLY A 32 24.98 -35.82 7.54
N ASN A 33 24.09 -36.66 7.01
CA ASN A 33 24.37 -38.08 6.81
C ASN A 33 25.47 -38.27 5.75
N ILE A 34 26.64 -38.72 6.21
CA ILE A 34 27.79 -38.99 5.35
C ILE A 34 27.56 -40.31 4.61
N ASN A 35 27.61 -40.27 3.28
CA ASN A 35 27.53 -41.44 2.42
C ASN A 35 28.73 -41.47 1.47
N LEU A 36 29.78 -42.19 1.89
CA LEU A 36 31.04 -42.26 1.14
C LEU A 36 30.91 -43.07 -0.16
N SER A 37 30.02 -44.07 -0.24
CA SER A 37 29.80 -44.82 -1.48
C SER A 37 29.17 -43.97 -2.58
N LYS A 38 28.49 -42.87 -2.22
CA LYS A 38 27.93 -41.87 -3.13
C LYS A 38 28.73 -40.55 -3.17
N ASN A 39 29.92 -40.49 -2.56
CA ASN A 39 30.71 -39.26 -2.39
C ASN A 39 29.89 -38.07 -1.83
N SER A 40 28.93 -38.33 -0.93
CA SER A 40 28.03 -37.31 -0.39
C SER A 40 28.40 -36.98 1.06
N VAL A 41 28.81 -35.74 1.28
CA VAL A 41 29.10 -35.18 2.61
C VAL A 41 28.36 -33.83 2.73
N PRO A 42 27.05 -33.83 3.02
CA PRO A 42 26.30 -32.58 3.15
C PRO A 42 26.81 -31.79 4.36
N ILE A 43 27.04 -30.49 4.17
CA ILE A 43 27.48 -29.57 5.22
C ILE A 43 26.40 -28.50 5.35
N TYR A 44 25.96 -28.27 6.57
CA TYR A 44 25.00 -27.23 6.94
C TYR A 44 25.70 -26.20 7.80
N TYR A 45 25.32 -24.93 7.64
CA TYR A 45 25.81 -23.85 8.48
C TYR A 45 24.70 -22.84 8.76
N LEU A 46 24.78 -22.14 9.89
CA LEU A 46 23.85 -21.06 10.20
C LEU A 46 24.12 -19.85 9.30
N SER A 47 23.06 -19.29 8.73
CA SER A 47 23.15 -18.07 7.90
C SER A 47 23.44 -16.83 8.77
N PHE A 48 23.84 -15.73 8.13
CA PHE A 48 24.00 -14.43 8.79
C PHE A 48 22.76 -14.03 9.59
N ASN A 49 21.57 -14.20 9.01
CA ASN A 49 20.30 -13.89 9.68
C ASN A 49 20.04 -14.79 10.89
N GLN A 50 20.42 -16.07 10.82
CA GLN A 50 20.26 -16.99 11.95
C GLN A 50 21.25 -16.67 13.09
N LEU A 51 22.44 -16.18 12.77
CA LEU A 51 23.40 -15.71 13.78
C LEU A 51 22.93 -14.42 14.44
N SER A 52 22.45 -13.45 13.65
CA SER A 52 21.82 -12.22 14.18
C SER A 52 20.63 -12.55 15.07
N ALA A 53 19.80 -13.51 14.68
CA ALA A 53 18.67 -13.98 15.48
C ALA A 53 19.08 -14.66 16.80
N ILE A 54 20.31 -15.20 16.88
CA ILE A 54 20.86 -15.68 18.16
C ILE A 54 21.30 -14.50 19.03
N GLU A 55 21.92 -13.49 18.43
CA GLU A 55 22.37 -12.28 19.13
C GLU A 55 21.20 -11.44 19.68
N ASP A 56 20.08 -11.37 18.96
CA ASP A 56 18.87 -10.63 19.36
C ASP A 56 17.90 -11.45 20.24
N GLY A 57 18.19 -12.73 20.49
CA GLY A 57 17.41 -13.61 21.36
C GLY A 57 16.20 -14.30 20.71
N THR A 58 15.93 -14.08 19.42
CA THR A 58 14.84 -14.74 18.66
C THR A 58 15.10 -16.24 18.49
N LEU A 59 16.36 -16.64 18.35
CA LEU A 59 16.86 -18.01 18.30
C LEU A 59 17.69 -18.31 19.55
N GLN A 60 17.21 -19.22 20.39
CA GLN A 60 17.90 -19.63 21.61
C GLN A 60 18.82 -20.82 21.35
N VAL A 61 20.06 -20.72 21.85
CA VAL A 61 20.98 -21.86 21.92
C VAL A 61 20.60 -22.72 23.12
N THR A 62 20.04 -23.89 22.85
CA THR A 62 19.58 -24.86 23.86
C THR A 62 20.67 -25.84 24.30
N GLY A 63 21.81 -25.86 23.60
CA GLY A 63 22.94 -26.72 23.92
C GLY A 63 23.88 -26.90 22.73
N ARG A 64 24.79 -27.88 22.84
CA ARG A 64 25.65 -28.35 21.75
C ARG A 64 25.42 -29.83 21.52
N ALA A 65 25.41 -30.23 20.25
CA ALA A 65 25.37 -31.64 19.86
C ALA A 65 26.75 -32.30 20.09
N GLN A 66 26.78 -33.63 19.98
CA GLN A 66 28.01 -34.42 20.17
C GLN A 66 29.13 -34.05 19.19
N ASP A 67 28.77 -33.53 18.01
CA ASP A 67 29.72 -33.03 17.00
C ASP A 67 30.19 -31.57 17.25
N GLY A 68 29.77 -30.96 18.36
CA GLY A 68 30.09 -29.59 18.75
C GLY A 68 29.19 -28.51 18.15
N SER A 69 28.24 -28.88 17.29
CA SER A 69 27.33 -27.94 16.64
C SER A 69 26.25 -27.41 17.59
N LEU A 70 25.81 -26.16 17.38
CA LEU A 70 24.79 -25.52 18.21
C LEU A 70 23.42 -26.16 17.97
N ILE A 71 22.74 -26.52 19.05
CA ILE A 71 21.33 -26.92 19.03
C ILE A 71 20.51 -25.66 19.28
N VAL A 72 19.87 -25.14 18.23
CA VAL A 72 19.09 -23.90 18.29
C VAL A 72 17.59 -24.17 18.25
N ARG A 73 16.83 -23.43 19.03
CA ARG A 73 15.36 -23.45 19.04
C ARG A 73 14.87 -22.00 18.99
N TYR A 74 13.84 -21.73 18.20
CA TYR A 74 13.16 -20.43 18.27
C TYR A 74 12.54 -20.27 19.67
N ALA A 75 12.64 -19.07 20.26
CA ALA A 75 11.93 -18.75 21.49
C ALA A 75 10.42 -19.03 21.32
N ASP A 76 9.74 -19.46 22.39
CA ASP A 76 8.30 -19.71 22.31
C ASP A 76 7.57 -18.42 21.87
N GLY A 77 6.77 -18.50 20.79
CA GLY A 77 6.17 -17.33 20.12
C GLY A 77 6.95 -16.78 18.91
N ALA A 78 8.21 -17.16 18.72
CA ALA A 78 9.08 -16.69 17.62
C ALA A 78 8.99 -17.53 16.33
N ARG A 79 7.89 -18.27 16.11
CA ARG A 79 7.66 -18.97 14.84
C ARG A 79 7.29 -17.96 13.75
N ALA A 80 8.30 -17.29 13.19
CA ALA A 80 8.22 -16.72 11.86
C ALA A 80 8.86 -17.72 10.90
N ALA A 81 8.07 -18.67 10.38
CA ALA A 81 8.53 -19.47 9.26
C ALA A 81 8.66 -18.55 8.04
N ALA A 82 9.82 -18.54 7.39
CA ALA A 82 9.98 -17.82 6.13
C ALA A 82 8.92 -18.33 5.13
N PRO A 83 8.23 -17.42 4.41
CA PRO A 83 7.21 -17.83 3.45
C PRO A 83 7.84 -18.75 2.41
N ARG A 84 7.10 -19.79 2.01
CA ARG A 84 7.51 -20.66 0.91
C ARG A 84 7.41 -19.89 -0.41
N THR A 85 8.15 -20.32 -1.41
CA THR A 85 8.05 -19.78 -2.78
C THR A 85 6.73 -20.16 -3.46
N VAL A 86 6.10 -21.25 -3.03
CA VAL A 86 4.78 -21.71 -3.50
C VAL A 86 3.83 -21.73 -2.32
N TRP A 87 2.71 -21.03 -2.47
CA TRP A 87 1.65 -20.97 -1.48
C TRP A 87 0.52 -21.88 -1.93
N ASN A 88 0.23 -22.91 -1.15
CA ASN A 88 -0.84 -23.85 -1.41
C ASN A 88 -1.68 -23.96 -0.13
N MET A 89 -2.55 -22.95 0.05
CA MET A 89 -3.44 -22.83 1.19
C MET A 89 -4.86 -22.63 0.69
N THR A 90 -5.83 -23.27 1.34
CA THR A 90 -7.25 -23.12 1.01
C THR A 90 -7.68 -21.65 1.02
N ALA A 91 -7.22 -20.88 2.02
CA ALA A 91 -7.49 -19.44 2.13
C ALA A 91 -7.07 -18.63 0.89
N HIS A 92 -6.07 -19.09 0.14
CA HIS A 92 -5.52 -18.37 -1.00
C HIS A 92 -6.24 -18.70 -2.32
N ASP A 93 -7.25 -19.56 -2.29
CA ASP A 93 -8.06 -19.89 -3.47
C ASP A 93 -8.87 -18.69 -3.96
N ALA A 94 -8.61 -18.26 -5.20
CA ALA A 94 -9.28 -17.11 -5.80
C ALA A 94 -10.75 -17.39 -6.17
N GLY A 95 -11.13 -18.65 -6.39
CA GLY A 95 -12.53 -18.99 -6.63
C GLY A 95 -13.39 -18.72 -5.39
N SER A 96 -13.03 -19.38 -4.30
CA SER A 96 -13.77 -19.35 -3.03
C SER A 96 -13.61 -18.03 -2.28
N HIS A 97 -12.43 -17.40 -2.35
CA HIS A 97 -12.12 -16.22 -1.53
C HIS A 97 -11.87 -14.95 -2.34
N GLY A 98 -11.99 -15.04 -3.66
CA GLY A 98 -12.14 -13.89 -4.56
C GLY A 98 -13.56 -13.81 -5.09
N THR A 99 -13.96 -14.76 -5.94
CA THR A 99 -15.24 -14.71 -6.69
C THR A 99 -16.46 -14.90 -5.80
N THR A 100 -16.48 -15.93 -4.95
CA THR A 100 -17.62 -16.19 -4.05
C THR A 100 -17.76 -15.07 -3.03
N LEU A 101 -16.64 -14.64 -2.41
CA LEU A 101 -16.64 -13.49 -1.51
C LEU A 101 -17.17 -12.22 -2.18
N LEU A 102 -16.78 -11.95 -3.42
CA LEU A 102 -17.31 -10.79 -4.15
C LEU A 102 -18.81 -10.92 -4.42
N SER A 103 -19.28 -12.12 -4.76
CA SER A 103 -20.70 -12.40 -4.97
C SER A 103 -21.52 -12.27 -3.67
N THR A 104 -20.93 -12.56 -2.50
CA THR A 104 -21.58 -12.33 -1.21
C THR A 104 -21.75 -10.83 -0.93
N ILE A 105 -20.72 -10.03 -1.20
CA ILE A 105 -20.70 -8.59 -0.94
C ILE A 105 -21.57 -7.83 -1.96
N MET A 106 -21.59 -8.28 -3.22
CA MET A 106 -22.30 -7.64 -4.32
C MET A 106 -22.99 -8.69 -5.22
N PRO A 107 -24.14 -9.25 -4.81
CA PRO A 107 -24.80 -10.38 -5.45
C PRO A 107 -25.16 -10.18 -6.93
N ASP A 108 -25.47 -8.95 -7.32
CA ASP A 108 -25.94 -8.62 -8.67
C ASP A 108 -24.81 -8.18 -9.61
N ARG A 109 -23.56 -8.25 -9.14
CA ARG A 109 -22.39 -7.80 -9.91
C ARG A 109 -21.43 -8.96 -10.14
N ARG A 110 -20.73 -8.91 -11.28
CA ARG A 110 -19.73 -9.92 -11.65
C ARG A 110 -18.44 -9.24 -12.02
N PHE A 111 -17.33 -9.79 -11.56
CA PHE A 111 -16.00 -9.38 -11.96
C PHE A 111 -15.17 -10.63 -12.19
N PRO A 112 -14.51 -10.77 -13.35
CA PRO A 112 -13.70 -11.94 -13.63
C PRO A 112 -12.39 -11.92 -12.83
N PHE A 113 -12.05 -13.06 -12.24
CA PHE A 113 -10.76 -13.31 -11.60
C PHE A 113 -10.31 -12.29 -10.52
N PRO A 114 -11.18 -11.91 -9.55
CA PRO A 114 -10.71 -11.18 -8.38
C PRO A 114 -9.67 -12.02 -7.63
N LYS A 115 -8.68 -11.35 -7.03
CA LYS A 115 -7.70 -12.04 -6.19
C LYS A 115 -8.39 -12.52 -4.90
N SER A 116 -7.86 -13.58 -4.29
CA SER A 116 -8.28 -13.96 -2.94
C SER A 116 -7.95 -12.83 -1.97
N LEU A 117 -8.93 -12.45 -1.14
CA LEU A 117 -8.74 -11.46 -0.09
C LEU A 117 -7.62 -11.87 0.87
N TYR A 118 -7.64 -13.12 1.32
CA TYR A 118 -6.70 -13.62 2.32
C TYR A 118 -5.29 -13.84 1.75
N ALA A 119 -5.17 -14.16 0.46
CA ALA A 119 -3.86 -14.20 -0.20
C ALA A 119 -3.18 -12.82 -0.20
N VAL A 120 -3.94 -11.76 -0.50
CA VAL A 120 -3.41 -10.38 -0.51
C VAL A 120 -3.12 -9.90 0.91
N GLU A 121 -3.99 -10.20 1.87
CA GLU A 121 -3.77 -9.92 3.30
C GLU A 121 -2.46 -10.52 3.80
N ASP A 122 -2.24 -11.82 3.58
CA ASP A 122 -1.00 -12.50 3.99
C ASP A 122 0.24 -11.96 3.28
N ALA A 123 0.13 -11.69 1.97
CA ALA A 123 1.22 -11.09 1.21
C ALA A 123 1.64 -9.74 1.80
N LEU A 124 0.69 -8.86 2.12
CA LEU A 124 0.96 -7.57 2.74
C LEU A 124 1.56 -7.74 4.15
N ARG A 125 0.97 -8.65 4.95
CA ARG A 125 1.35 -8.87 6.36
C ARG A 125 2.85 -9.04 6.54
N PHE A 126 3.53 -9.77 5.66
CA PHE A 126 4.99 -9.96 5.73
C PHE A 126 5.78 -8.65 5.74
N PHE A 127 5.30 -7.61 5.05
CA PHE A 127 6.03 -6.36 4.86
C PHE A 127 5.56 -5.23 5.77
N VAL A 128 4.31 -5.31 6.25
CA VAL A 128 3.65 -4.22 7.00
C VAL A 128 3.30 -4.57 8.45
N LYS A 129 3.56 -5.81 8.92
CA LYS A 129 3.25 -6.23 10.30
C LYS A 129 3.77 -5.26 11.36
N HIS A 130 5.01 -4.78 11.22
CA HIS A 130 5.63 -3.83 12.16
C HIS A 130 5.59 -2.38 11.65
N LYS A 131 4.68 -2.07 10.72
CA LYS A 131 4.51 -0.74 10.12
C LYS A 131 3.03 -0.35 10.17
N PRO A 132 2.50 0.02 11.34
CA PRO A 132 1.08 0.34 11.52
C PRO A 132 0.65 1.55 10.71
N ASN A 133 1.57 2.43 10.30
CA ASN A 133 1.29 3.63 9.49
C ASN A 133 1.79 3.50 8.04
N ALA A 134 1.93 2.27 7.52
CA ALA A 134 2.44 2.04 6.17
C ALA A 134 1.50 2.60 5.09
N LYS A 135 2.08 3.09 3.99
CA LYS A 135 1.37 3.42 2.76
C LYS A 135 1.52 2.27 1.77
N VAL A 136 0.39 1.75 1.30
CA VAL A 136 0.31 0.65 0.32
C VAL A 136 -0.21 1.23 -0.99
N LEU A 137 0.53 1.04 -2.09
CA LEU A 137 0.12 1.48 -3.42
C LEU A 137 -0.25 0.27 -4.27
N ASP A 138 -1.45 0.30 -4.85
CA ASP A 138 -1.90 -0.66 -5.85
C ASP A 138 -2.37 0.10 -7.08
N PHE A 139 -1.55 0.13 -8.12
CA PHE A 139 -1.84 0.84 -9.37
C PHE A 139 -2.55 -0.01 -10.42
N PHE A 140 -2.96 -1.23 -10.05
CA PHE A 140 -3.82 -2.11 -10.83
C PHE A 140 -4.91 -2.69 -9.94
N SER A 141 -5.63 -1.81 -9.24
CA SER A 141 -6.49 -2.23 -8.13
C SER A 141 -7.63 -3.16 -8.56
N GLY A 142 -8.10 -3.01 -9.81
CA GLY A 142 -9.21 -3.78 -10.36
C GLY A 142 -10.38 -3.77 -9.39
N SER A 143 -10.79 -4.94 -8.89
CA SER A 143 -11.88 -5.05 -7.91
C SER A 143 -11.66 -4.35 -6.56
N GLY A 144 -10.46 -3.88 -6.22
CA GLY A 144 -10.19 -3.22 -4.93
C GLY A 144 -9.85 -4.22 -3.81
N THR A 145 -9.25 -5.37 -4.14
CA THR A 145 -8.92 -6.41 -3.15
C THR A 145 -7.86 -5.93 -2.15
N THR A 146 -6.86 -5.17 -2.61
CA THR A 146 -5.76 -4.66 -1.75
C THR A 146 -6.26 -3.69 -0.69
N ALA A 147 -7.09 -2.72 -1.05
CA ALA A 147 -7.67 -1.79 -0.07
C ALA A 147 -8.52 -2.53 0.98
N HIS A 148 -9.32 -3.51 0.56
CA HIS A 148 -10.07 -4.37 1.49
C HIS A 148 -9.12 -5.16 2.43
N ALA A 149 -8.03 -5.74 1.91
CA ALA A 149 -7.05 -6.43 2.75
C ALA A 149 -6.37 -5.50 3.77
N VAL A 150 -6.10 -4.24 3.39
CA VAL A 150 -5.53 -3.24 4.31
C VAL A 150 -6.49 -2.92 5.46
N MET A 151 -7.79 -2.78 5.19
CA MET A 151 -8.81 -2.57 6.25
C MET A 151 -8.83 -3.73 7.26
N ARG A 152 -8.71 -4.97 6.76
CA ARG A 152 -8.59 -6.15 7.63
C ARG A 152 -7.35 -6.10 8.51
N LEU A 153 -6.20 -5.77 7.93
CA LEU A 153 -4.96 -5.65 8.71
C LEU A 153 -5.06 -4.57 9.80
N ASN A 154 -5.62 -3.40 9.47
CA ASN A 154 -5.82 -2.32 10.44
C ASN A 154 -6.74 -2.74 11.59
N ARG A 155 -7.87 -3.41 11.29
CA ARG A 155 -8.77 -3.94 12.32
C ARG A 155 -8.09 -4.91 13.27
N GLN A 156 -7.21 -5.78 12.75
CA GLN A 156 -6.55 -6.82 13.54
C GLN A 156 -5.54 -6.29 14.55
N ASP A 157 -4.88 -5.16 14.26
CA ASP A 157 -3.79 -4.62 15.08
C ASP A 157 -3.94 -3.14 15.46
N ASP A 158 -5.15 -2.57 15.31
CA ASP A 158 -5.47 -1.14 15.45
C ASP A 158 -4.50 -0.23 14.64
N GLY A 159 -4.04 -0.75 13.50
CA GLY A 159 -3.18 -0.03 12.58
C GLY A 159 -3.91 1.11 11.86
N ARG A 160 -3.12 2.02 11.27
CA ARG A 160 -3.59 3.16 10.47
C ARG A 160 -2.93 3.15 9.09
N ARG A 161 -2.81 1.96 8.48
CA ARG A 161 -2.19 1.81 7.16
C ARG A 161 -3.11 2.41 6.12
N GLN A 162 -2.55 3.16 5.19
CA GLN A 162 -3.29 3.81 4.11
C GLN A 162 -3.11 3.01 2.81
N CYS A 163 -4.18 2.83 2.05
CA CYS A 163 -4.12 2.24 0.72
C CYS A 163 -4.43 3.29 -0.35
N ILE A 164 -3.53 3.46 -1.31
CA ILE A 164 -3.74 4.26 -2.52
C ILE A 164 -4.01 3.27 -3.66
N SER A 165 -5.23 3.26 -4.15
CA SER A 165 -5.67 2.37 -5.23
C SER A 165 -5.92 3.16 -6.51
N ILE A 166 -5.30 2.73 -7.61
CA ILE A 166 -5.47 3.33 -8.94
C ILE A 166 -6.00 2.24 -9.87
N THR A 167 -7.08 2.58 -10.59
CA THR A 167 -7.67 1.75 -11.64
C THR A 167 -8.27 2.63 -12.72
N ASN A 168 -8.33 2.11 -13.94
CA ASN A 168 -9.16 2.70 -14.99
C ASN A 168 -10.65 2.42 -14.72
N ASN A 169 -11.53 3.17 -15.39
CA ASN A 169 -12.97 2.91 -15.40
C ASN A 169 -13.40 2.23 -16.71
N GLU A 170 -12.68 1.18 -17.12
CA GLU A 170 -12.92 0.52 -18.38
C GLU A 170 -14.20 -0.33 -18.35
N VAL A 171 -14.97 -0.28 -19.43
CA VAL A 171 -16.15 -1.13 -19.64
C VAL A 171 -15.72 -2.38 -20.41
N ALA A 172 -16.24 -3.55 -20.04
CA ALA A 172 -15.91 -4.81 -20.71
C ALA A 172 -16.36 -4.82 -22.19
N ALA A 173 -15.64 -5.58 -23.03
CA ALA A 173 -15.74 -5.47 -24.50
C ALA A 173 -17.15 -5.78 -25.05
N GLU A 174 -17.88 -6.70 -24.42
CA GLU A 174 -19.24 -7.06 -24.80
C GLU A 174 -20.22 -5.93 -24.47
N GLU A 175 -20.15 -5.36 -23.27
CA GLU A 175 -20.94 -4.19 -22.88
C GLU A 175 -20.61 -2.97 -23.77
N GLN A 176 -19.34 -2.75 -24.12
CA GLN A 176 -18.97 -1.67 -25.04
C GLN A 176 -19.71 -1.78 -26.38
N ALA A 177 -19.84 -2.99 -26.92
CA ALA A 177 -20.54 -3.21 -28.18
C ALA A 177 -22.04 -2.89 -28.06
N ALA A 178 -22.67 -3.25 -26.94
CA ALA A 178 -24.07 -2.94 -26.67
C ALA A 178 -24.29 -1.42 -26.49
N LEU A 179 -23.48 -0.77 -25.66
CA LEU A 179 -23.57 0.67 -25.40
C LEU A 179 -23.35 1.50 -26.67
N ARG A 180 -22.39 1.12 -27.51
CA ARG A 180 -22.15 1.79 -28.80
C ARG A 180 -23.34 1.68 -29.74
N LYS A 181 -24.02 0.53 -29.78
CA LYS A 181 -25.24 0.33 -30.58
C LYS A 181 -26.39 1.22 -30.08
N SER A 182 -26.43 1.48 -28.77
CA SER A 182 -27.36 2.44 -28.15
C SER A 182 -26.95 3.90 -28.33
N GLY A 183 -25.86 4.19 -29.04
CA GLY A 183 -25.39 5.55 -29.32
C GLY A 183 -24.42 6.13 -28.28
N LEU A 184 -24.17 5.44 -27.17
CA LEU A 184 -23.31 5.90 -26.10
C LEU A 184 -21.81 5.77 -26.44
N ARG A 185 -20.99 6.59 -25.80
CA ARG A 185 -19.54 6.67 -25.95
C ARG A 185 -18.84 6.78 -24.59
N PRO A 186 -17.55 6.41 -24.50
CA PRO A 186 -16.74 6.71 -23.32
C PRO A 186 -16.82 8.19 -22.95
N GLY A 187 -17.03 8.47 -21.67
CA GLY A 187 -17.32 9.80 -21.13
C GLY A 187 -18.80 10.11 -20.91
N ASP A 188 -19.73 9.37 -21.53
CA ASP A 188 -21.15 9.52 -21.24
C ASP A 188 -21.47 8.96 -19.84
N PRO A 189 -22.27 9.64 -18.99
CA PRO A 189 -22.60 9.13 -17.66
C PRO A 189 -23.18 7.72 -17.67
N ASP A 190 -24.03 7.43 -18.66
CA ASP A 190 -24.65 6.12 -18.84
C ASP A 190 -23.69 5.03 -19.31
N TRP A 191 -22.50 5.42 -19.82
CA TRP A 191 -21.39 4.53 -20.12
C TRP A 191 -20.53 4.29 -18.89
N GLU A 192 -20.10 5.36 -18.22
CA GLU A 192 -19.13 5.32 -17.12
C GLU A 192 -19.65 4.51 -15.92
N GLN A 193 -20.97 4.49 -15.68
CA GLN A 193 -21.56 3.68 -14.60
C GLN A 193 -21.27 2.17 -14.70
N TRP A 194 -20.93 1.67 -15.90
CA TRP A 194 -20.60 0.27 -16.15
C TRP A 194 -19.10 -0.02 -16.11
N GLY A 195 -18.26 1.01 -15.94
CA GLY A 195 -16.83 0.84 -15.87
C GLY A 195 -16.39 0.14 -14.59
N ILE A 196 -15.25 -0.56 -14.61
CA ILE A 196 -14.76 -1.37 -13.48
C ILE A 196 -14.70 -0.56 -12.17
N CYS A 197 -14.24 0.69 -12.22
CA CYS A 197 -14.08 1.52 -11.03
C CYS A 197 -15.44 1.80 -10.38
N ASP A 198 -16.39 2.32 -11.15
CA ASP A 198 -17.72 2.71 -10.68
C ASP A 198 -18.62 1.51 -10.40
N TYR A 199 -18.53 0.47 -11.22
CA TYR A 199 -19.39 -0.70 -11.13
C TYR A 199 -18.89 -1.74 -10.11
N ILE A 200 -17.58 -1.88 -9.90
CA ILE A 200 -17.01 -2.93 -9.03
C ILE A 200 -16.20 -2.36 -7.88
N THR A 201 -15.20 -1.52 -8.15
CA THR A 201 -14.22 -1.08 -7.15
C THR A 201 -14.86 -0.25 -6.04
N LYS A 202 -15.47 0.89 -6.37
CA LYS A 202 -16.10 1.77 -5.36
C LYS A 202 -17.19 1.04 -4.57
N PRO A 203 -18.09 0.26 -5.21
CA PRO A 203 -19.12 -0.50 -4.51
C PRO A 203 -18.56 -1.58 -3.58
N ARG A 204 -17.50 -2.33 -3.97
CA ARG A 204 -16.85 -3.31 -3.07
C ARG A 204 -16.27 -2.61 -1.84
N ILE A 205 -15.57 -1.50 -2.03
CA ILE A 205 -14.94 -0.75 -0.94
C ILE A 205 -15.99 -0.18 0.00
N LYS A 206 -17.04 0.45 -0.53
CA LYS A 206 -18.17 0.94 0.26
C LYS A 206 -18.84 -0.20 1.05
N ALA A 207 -19.04 -1.35 0.42
CA ALA A 207 -19.67 -2.49 1.04
C ALA A 207 -18.81 -3.10 2.16
N ALA A 208 -17.49 -3.19 1.96
CA ALA A 208 -16.55 -3.61 2.99
C ALA A 208 -16.60 -2.67 4.19
N ILE A 209 -16.52 -1.35 3.98
CA ILE A 209 -16.56 -0.35 5.05
C ILE A 209 -17.89 -0.39 5.81
N THR A 210 -19.01 -0.42 5.09
CA THR A 210 -20.33 -0.24 5.71
C THR A 210 -20.98 -1.55 6.19
N GLY A 211 -20.44 -2.70 5.80
CA GLY A 211 -21.06 -4.00 6.03
C GLY A 211 -22.37 -4.21 5.25
N LYS A 212 -22.62 -3.40 4.20
CA LYS A 212 -23.87 -3.42 3.43
C LYS A 212 -23.62 -3.65 1.95
N THR A 213 -24.50 -4.41 1.29
CA THR A 213 -24.48 -4.56 -0.16
C THR A 213 -24.74 -3.21 -0.85
N PRO A 214 -24.47 -3.06 -2.16
CA PRO A 214 -24.77 -1.82 -2.88
C PRO A 214 -26.24 -1.38 -2.80
N GLU A 215 -27.15 -2.33 -2.56
CA GLU A 215 -28.60 -2.14 -2.37
C GLU A 215 -28.97 -1.78 -0.92
N GLY A 216 -27.99 -1.71 -0.02
CA GLY A 216 -28.15 -1.28 1.38
C GLY A 216 -28.52 -2.37 2.38
N LYS A 217 -28.56 -3.64 1.96
CA LYS A 217 -28.84 -4.78 2.85
C LYS A 217 -27.59 -5.16 3.63
N ALA A 218 -27.73 -5.65 4.87
CA ALA A 218 -26.59 -6.21 5.60
C ALA A 218 -26.00 -7.40 4.82
N ILE A 219 -24.68 -7.48 4.75
CA ILE A 219 -23.99 -8.59 4.08
C ILE A 219 -24.11 -9.84 4.95
N ASP A 220 -24.61 -10.93 4.36
CA ASP A 220 -24.74 -12.22 5.04
C ASP A 220 -23.43 -13.01 4.95
N GLY A 221 -22.96 -13.53 6.09
CA GLY A 221 -21.73 -14.31 6.22
C GLY A 221 -20.63 -13.60 7.00
N ASP A 222 -19.56 -14.36 7.27
CA ASP A 222 -18.42 -13.90 8.06
C ASP A 222 -17.14 -13.89 7.23
N TYR A 223 -16.24 -12.99 7.61
CA TYR A 223 -14.84 -13.18 7.28
C TYR A 223 -14.27 -14.40 8.02
N LYS A 224 -13.23 -15.02 7.44
CA LYS A 224 -12.66 -16.30 7.89
C LYS A 224 -11.14 -16.20 8.09
N PHE A 225 -10.55 -17.27 8.64
CA PHE A 225 -9.10 -17.49 8.82
C PHE A 225 -8.46 -16.72 9.98
N THR A 226 -7.72 -15.63 9.71
CA THR A 226 -6.90 -14.93 10.73
C THR A 226 -7.74 -14.45 11.91
N ASP A 227 -8.87 -13.84 11.60
CA ASP A 227 -9.86 -13.30 12.52
C ASP A 227 -11.24 -13.45 11.87
N GLU A 228 -12.14 -14.13 12.57
CA GLU A 228 -13.52 -14.36 12.10
C GLU A 228 -14.46 -13.37 12.75
N PHE A 229 -15.23 -12.66 11.93
CA PHE A 229 -16.29 -11.76 12.37
C PHE A 229 -17.31 -11.52 11.24
N PRO A 230 -18.57 -11.17 11.58
CA PRO A 230 -19.61 -10.90 10.60
C PRO A 230 -19.22 -9.79 9.63
N MET A 231 -19.43 -10.01 8.33
CA MET A 231 -19.19 -8.97 7.31
C MET A 231 -20.10 -7.75 7.50
N ALA A 232 -21.27 -7.95 8.09
CA ALA A 232 -22.23 -6.89 8.41
C ALA A 232 -21.71 -5.84 9.40
N GLU A 233 -20.67 -6.14 10.18
CA GLU A 233 -20.03 -5.17 11.06
C GLU A 233 -19.25 -4.10 10.28
N GLY A 234 -18.78 -4.43 9.08
CA GLY A 234 -17.95 -3.54 8.26
C GLY A 234 -16.58 -3.24 8.87
N PHE A 235 -16.01 -2.10 8.52
CA PHE A 235 -14.75 -1.59 9.04
C PHE A 235 -14.88 -0.12 9.43
N GLU A 236 -14.29 0.28 10.55
CA GLU A 236 -14.17 1.69 10.97
C GLU A 236 -13.10 2.42 10.16
N GLU A 237 -13.37 2.58 8.87
CA GLU A 237 -12.45 3.09 7.86
C GLU A 237 -13.19 4.06 6.93
N ASN A 238 -12.46 4.96 6.27
CA ASN A 238 -13.01 5.86 5.26
C ASN A 238 -12.33 5.64 3.90
N ALA A 239 -13.00 6.06 2.83
CA ALA A 239 -12.45 6.03 1.48
C ALA A 239 -12.88 7.27 0.70
N GLU A 240 -11.91 7.89 0.04
CA GLU A 240 -12.12 9.02 -0.87
C GLU A 240 -11.91 8.55 -2.31
N PHE A 241 -12.80 8.98 -3.21
CA PHE A 241 -12.73 8.63 -4.63
C PHE A 241 -12.70 9.90 -5.47
N PHE A 242 -11.70 10.01 -6.33
CA PHE A 242 -11.56 11.12 -7.26
C PHE A 242 -11.05 10.63 -8.60
N THR A 243 -11.47 11.31 -9.66
CA THR A 243 -11.05 11.02 -11.03
C THR A 243 -9.85 11.88 -11.38
N LEU A 244 -8.74 11.23 -11.75
CA LEU A 244 -7.59 11.93 -12.29
C LEU A 244 -7.85 12.27 -13.76
N THR A 245 -7.71 13.55 -14.08
CA THR A 245 -7.88 14.09 -15.43
C THR A 245 -6.56 14.69 -15.94
N TYR A 246 -6.43 14.77 -17.27
CA TYR A 246 -5.35 15.52 -17.89
C TYR A 246 -5.78 16.97 -18.04
N GLU A 247 -5.14 17.86 -17.28
CA GLU A 247 -5.43 19.29 -17.32
C GLU A 247 -4.42 20.06 -18.16
N THR A 248 -4.88 21.12 -18.82
CA THR A 248 -3.96 22.01 -19.54
C THR A 248 -3.16 22.86 -18.56
N PRO A 249 -1.86 23.10 -18.80
CA PRO A 249 -1.05 23.99 -17.96
C PRO A 249 -1.68 25.37 -17.75
N VAL A 250 -2.31 25.92 -18.79
CA VAL A 250 -2.94 27.25 -18.77
C VAL A 250 -4.17 27.27 -17.85
N ALA A 251 -5.04 26.25 -17.91
CA ALA A 251 -6.21 26.18 -17.04
C ALA A 251 -5.81 26.04 -15.56
N VAL A 252 -4.75 25.30 -15.27
CA VAL A 252 -4.22 25.18 -13.90
C VAL A 252 -3.61 26.50 -13.44
N HIS A 253 -2.79 27.15 -14.27
CA HIS A 253 -2.13 28.42 -13.95
C HIS A 253 -3.14 29.55 -13.66
N HIS A 254 -4.23 29.62 -14.43
CA HIS A 254 -5.31 30.58 -14.22
C HIS A 254 -6.38 30.12 -13.22
N ASN A 255 -6.09 29.12 -12.39
CA ASN A 255 -7.01 28.66 -11.34
C ASN A 255 -8.35 28.06 -11.80
N LEU A 256 -8.52 27.86 -13.10
CA LEU A 256 -9.75 27.32 -13.68
C LEU A 256 -9.94 25.81 -13.40
N ALA A 257 -8.85 25.11 -13.09
CA ALA A 257 -8.84 23.68 -12.81
C ALA A 257 -8.46 23.33 -11.35
N PHE A 258 -8.60 24.26 -10.40
CA PHE A 258 -8.19 24.02 -9.00
C PHE A 258 -8.86 22.78 -8.39
N GLN A 259 -10.17 22.63 -8.59
CA GLN A 259 -10.94 21.46 -8.12
C GLN A 259 -10.35 20.13 -8.61
N ARG A 260 -9.73 20.09 -9.79
CA ARG A 260 -9.12 18.88 -10.37
C ARG A 260 -7.81 18.49 -9.69
N ILE A 261 -7.12 19.45 -9.07
CA ILE A 261 -5.83 19.22 -8.40
C ILE A 261 -5.96 19.15 -6.88
N ALA A 262 -7.05 19.64 -6.29
CA ALA A 262 -7.29 19.66 -4.85
C ALA A 262 -7.04 18.30 -4.16
N PRO A 263 -7.49 17.14 -4.71
CA PRO A 263 -7.19 15.84 -4.11
C PRO A 263 -5.69 15.52 -4.05
N LEU A 264 -4.90 15.97 -5.01
CA LEU A 264 -3.45 15.75 -5.05
C LEU A 264 -2.73 16.56 -3.96
N LEU A 265 -3.20 17.79 -3.71
CA LEU A 265 -2.68 18.64 -2.63
C LEU A 265 -2.96 18.02 -1.26
N TRP A 266 -4.20 17.60 -1.04
CA TRP A 266 -4.60 16.90 0.19
C TRP A 266 -3.84 15.58 0.39
N MET A 267 -3.67 14.78 -0.67
CA MET A 267 -2.86 13.55 -0.60
C MET A 267 -1.40 13.80 -0.27
N ARG A 268 -0.79 14.85 -0.86
CA ARG A 268 0.60 15.22 -0.54
C ARG A 268 0.73 15.67 0.91
N ALA A 269 -0.30 16.28 1.48
CA ALA A 269 -0.38 16.62 2.90
C ALA A 269 -0.71 15.43 3.84
N GLY A 270 -0.91 14.24 3.29
CA GLY A 270 -1.08 13.00 4.05
C GLY A 270 -2.48 12.38 3.99
N ALA A 271 -3.42 12.96 3.23
CA ALA A 271 -4.77 12.42 3.03
C ALA A 271 -5.54 12.21 4.35
N GLU A 272 -5.54 13.22 5.21
CA GLU A 272 -6.17 13.18 6.53
C GLU A 272 -7.04 14.42 6.73
N GLY A 273 -8.21 14.22 7.34
CA GLY A 273 -9.16 15.30 7.62
C GLY A 273 -9.81 15.87 6.35
N SER A 274 -10.22 17.14 6.47
CA SER A 274 -10.93 17.89 5.44
C SER A 274 -10.06 18.22 4.23
N ARG A 275 -10.70 18.41 3.07
CA ARG A 275 -10.08 18.86 1.83
C ARG A 275 -10.64 20.22 1.44
N ILE A 276 -9.74 21.13 1.05
CA ILE A 276 -10.09 22.42 0.43
C ILE A 276 -10.39 22.13 -1.04
N ASP A 277 -11.66 21.93 -1.38
CA ASP A 277 -12.12 21.60 -2.74
C ASP A 277 -12.15 22.82 -3.67
N GLU A 278 -12.34 24.02 -3.11
CA GLU A 278 -12.49 25.27 -3.87
C GLU A 278 -11.51 26.35 -3.40
N LEU A 279 -11.27 27.35 -4.26
CA LEU A 279 -10.44 28.49 -3.88
C LEU A 279 -11.17 29.32 -2.82
N PRO A 280 -10.53 29.62 -1.68
CA PRO A 280 -11.17 30.34 -0.61
C PRO A 280 -11.49 31.79 -1.00
N GLU A 281 -12.76 32.20 -0.87
CA GLU A 281 -13.20 33.57 -1.16
C GLU A 281 -12.48 34.62 -0.31
N ARG A 282 -12.13 34.28 0.94
CA ARG A 282 -11.37 35.15 1.85
C ARG A 282 -9.87 35.25 1.48
N GLY A 283 -9.44 34.54 0.44
CA GLY A 283 -8.06 34.53 -0.03
C GLY A 283 -7.14 33.53 0.67
N TRP A 284 -7.60 32.83 1.71
CA TRP A 284 -6.88 31.71 2.31
C TRP A 284 -7.82 30.76 3.05
N ALA A 285 -7.38 29.52 3.23
CA ALA A 285 -8.04 28.51 4.06
C ALA A 285 -7.02 27.58 4.70
N VAL A 286 -7.40 26.97 5.82
CA VAL A 286 -6.62 25.93 6.49
C VAL A 286 -7.49 24.70 6.71
N ALA A 287 -7.00 23.55 6.28
CA ALA A 287 -7.50 22.22 6.60
C ALA A 287 -6.60 21.56 7.67
N ASP A 288 -6.90 20.32 8.02
CA ASP A 288 -6.27 19.61 9.14
C ASP A 288 -4.75 19.44 8.98
N THR A 289 -4.29 19.11 7.77
CA THR A 289 -2.88 18.86 7.48
C THR A 289 -2.23 19.85 6.53
N TYR A 290 -3.01 20.76 5.94
CA TYR A 290 -2.46 21.77 5.03
C TYR A 290 -3.22 23.09 4.99
N GLY A 291 -2.51 24.15 4.62
CA GLY A 291 -3.07 25.46 4.33
C GLY A 291 -2.96 25.82 2.85
N LEU A 292 -3.85 26.70 2.39
CA LEU A 292 -3.81 27.30 1.05
C LEU A 292 -3.91 28.82 1.18
N LEU A 293 -2.90 29.53 0.70
CA LEU A 293 -2.86 31.00 0.60
C LEU A 293 -2.95 31.42 -0.86
N VAL A 294 -4.06 32.04 -1.24
CA VAL A 294 -4.34 32.58 -2.58
C VAL A 294 -4.04 34.08 -2.67
N ASP A 295 -4.46 34.84 -1.66
CA ASP A 295 -4.25 36.27 -1.56
C ASP A 295 -3.11 36.60 -0.59
N LEU A 296 -1.98 37.04 -1.12
CA LEU A 296 -0.78 37.34 -0.35
C LEU A 296 -0.93 38.54 0.59
N ASP A 297 -1.90 39.42 0.33
CA ASP A 297 -2.19 40.56 1.21
C ASP A 297 -2.82 40.08 2.52
N ARG A 298 -3.37 38.85 2.53
CA ARG A 298 -3.92 38.15 3.71
C ARG A 298 -2.92 37.23 4.39
N SER A 299 -1.65 37.25 3.98
CA SER A 299 -0.60 36.36 4.49
C SER A 299 -0.42 36.42 6.01
N ALA A 300 -0.68 37.57 6.65
CA ALA A 300 -0.58 37.67 8.10
C ALA A 300 -1.63 36.82 8.82
N GLU A 301 -2.90 36.96 8.44
CA GLU A 301 -3.99 36.19 9.02
C GLU A 301 -3.84 34.69 8.73
N PHE A 302 -3.36 34.35 7.54
CA PHE A 302 -3.05 32.97 7.18
C PHE A 302 -1.96 32.38 8.08
N CYS A 303 -0.83 33.08 8.26
CA CYS A 303 0.23 32.60 9.14
C CYS A 303 -0.26 32.45 10.58
N ASP A 304 -1.06 33.39 11.10
CA ASP A 304 -1.63 33.28 12.45
C ASP A 304 -2.51 32.03 12.59
N ALA A 305 -3.33 31.73 11.59
CA ALA A 305 -4.16 30.52 11.56
C ALA A 305 -3.32 29.23 11.46
N VAL A 306 -2.23 29.24 10.68
CA VAL A 306 -1.30 28.11 10.60
C VAL A 306 -0.63 27.85 11.96
N HIS A 307 -0.20 28.90 12.68
CA HIS A 307 0.38 28.73 14.03
C HIS A 307 -0.61 28.16 15.03
N ALA A 308 -1.90 28.43 14.87
CA ALA A 308 -2.95 27.88 15.72
C ALA A 308 -3.27 26.40 15.43
N HIS A 309 -2.70 25.82 14.37
CA HIS A 309 -3.01 24.46 13.92
C HIS A 309 -1.78 23.54 13.92
N ALA A 310 -1.59 22.84 15.05
CA ALA A 310 -0.43 21.96 15.26
C ALA A 310 -0.35 20.74 14.32
N GLY A 311 -1.47 20.32 13.71
CA GLY A 311 -1.53 19.19 12.77
C GLY A 311 -1.02 19.52 11.36
N LEU A 312 -0.80 20.81 11.07
CA LEU A 312 -0.47 21.29 9.73
C LEU A 312 0.96 20.91 9.34
N ARG A 313 1.10 20.35 8.14
CA ARG A 313 2.36 19.83 7.61
C ARG A 313 2.83 20.64 6.41
N ILE A 314 1.90 21.18 5.62
CA ILE A 314 2.19 21.84 4.35
C ILE A 314 1.41 23.15 4.23
N ALA A 315 2.06 24.22 3.79
CA ALA A 315 1.39 25.45 3.36
C ALA A 315 1.59 25.67 1.87
N TYR A 316 0.52 25.55 1.09
CA TYR A 316 0.54 25.89 -0.32
C TYR A 316 0.34 27.41 -0.52
N ILE A 317 1.31 28.05 -1.17
CA ILE A 317 1.33 29.48 -1.42
C ILE A 317 1.21 29.72 -2.93
N VAL A 318 0.14 30.37 -3.32
CA VAL A 318 -0.22 30.65 -4.71
C VAL A 318 0.47 31.95 -5.14
N THR A 319 1.62 31.84 -5.78
CA THR A 319 2.36 33.01 -6.28
C THR A 319 3.44 32.62 -7.28
N ASP A 320 3.69 33.48 -8.25
CA ASP A 320 4.86 33.42 -9.13
C ASP A 320 6.00 34.36 -8.66
N ASP A 321 5.80 35.10 -7.57
CA ASP A 321 6.79 36.04 -7.02
C ASP A 321 7.63 35.37 -5.91
N ASP A 322 8.90 35.10 -6.22
CA ASP A 322 9.85 34.50 -5.28
C ASP A 322 10.01 35.31 -3.99
N ARG A 323 10.04 36.63 -4.06
CA ARG A 323 10.26 37.48 -2.87
C ARG A 323 9.06 37.41 -1.94
N ARG A 324 7.86 37.44 -2.51
CA ARG A 324 6.62 37.27 -1.72
C ARG A 324 6.53 35.87 -1.13
N PHE A 325 6.84 34.83 -1.90
CA PHE A 325 6.91 33.46 -1.38
C PHE A 325 7.87 33.34 -0.19
N GLN A 326 9.11 33.83 -0.33
CA GLN A 326 10.12 33.77 0.72
C GLN A 326 9.71 34.57 1.97
N SER A 327 9.00 35.70 1.79
CA SER A 327 8.47 36.49 2.89
C SER A 327 7.45 35.70 3.72
N VAL A 328 6.51 35.00 3.06
CA VAL A 328 5.52 34.16 3.75
C VAL A 328 6.19 32.94 4.38
N ALA A 329 7.07 32.26 3.64
CA ALA A 329 7.77 31.05 4.09
C ALA A 329 8.52 31.26 5.41
N ARG A 330 9.20 32.41 5.58
CA ARG A 330 9.91 32.77 6.83
C ARG A 330 9.00 33.00 8.03
N ARG A 331 7.71 33.19 7.82
CA ARG A 331 6.71 33.43 8.87
C ARG A 331 5.96 32.16 9.25
N LEU A 332 6.19 31.04 8.58
CA LEU A 332 5.53 29.78 8.92
C LEU A 332 6.32 29.06 10.03
N PRO A 333 5.65 28.20 10.83
CA PRO A 333 6.35 27.32 11.77
C PRO A 333 7.34 26.41 11.05
N ASP A 334 8.46 26.07 11.71
CA ASP A 334 9.49 25.16 11.16
C ASP A 334 8.95 23.76 10.82
N SER A 335 7.83 23.35 11.43
CA SER A 335 7.15 22.08 11.17
C SER A 335 6.33 22.06 9.89
N VAL A 336 6.13 23.22 9.25
CA VAL A 336 5.27 23.40 8.07
C VAL A 336 6.14 23.63 6.84
N GLU A 337 6.05 22.73 5.85
CA GLU A 337 6.73 22.89 4.56
C GLU A 337 5.99 23.92 3.68
N PRO A 338 6.61 25.05 3.32
CA PRO A 338 6.04 25.97 2.33
C PRO A 338 6.24 25.42 0.92
N ILE A 339 5.16 25.35 0.14
CA ILE A 339 5.19 24.92 -1.25
C ILE A 339 4.59 26.02 -2.12
N ARG A 340 5.37 26.48 -3.09
CA ARG A 340 4.89 27.43 -4.10
C ARG A 340 4.06 26.70 -5.16
N LEU A 341 2.79 27.07 -5.31
CA LEU A 341 1.94 26.53 -6.37
C LEU A 341 2.25 27.18 -7.74
N TYR A 342 1.96 26.46 -8.83
CA TYR A 342 2.23 26.73 -10.25
C TYR A 342 3.64 26.45 -10.77
N GLU A 343 4.69 27.11 -10.30
CA GLU A 343 6.04 26.80 -10.80
C GLU A 343 6.46 25.39 -10.36
N SER A 344 6.23 25.04 -9.09
CA SER A 344 6.52 23.70 -8.56
C SER A 344 5.49 22.65 -8.98
N TYR A 345 4.23 23.03 -9.27
CA TYR A 345 3.24 22.05 -9.72
C TYR A 345 3.51 21.57 -11.15
N LEU A 346 3.76 22.50 -12.09
CA LEU A 346 4.14 22.13 -13.46
C LEU A 346 5.45 21.36 -13.48
N SER A 347 6.45 21.74 -12.68
CA SER A 347 7.73 21.01 -12.67
C SER A 347 7.63 19.62 -12.00
N ASN A 348 6.82 19.44 -10.95
CA ASN A 348 6.74 18.17 -10.22
C ASN A 348 5.73 17.16 -10.79
N PHE A 349 4.67 17.61 -11.49
CA PHE A 349 3.60 16.73 -12.00
C PHE A 349 3.58 16.63 -13.54
N ARG A 350 4.58 17.19 -14.25
CA ARG A 350 4.76 16.95 -15.68
C ARG A 350 5.32 15.54 -15.92
N PHE A 351 4.55 14.69 -16.60
CA PHE A 351 4.93 13.30 -16.88
C PHE A 351 6.00 13.11 -17.97
N SER A 352 6.32 14.13 -18.76
CA SER A 352 7.39 14.05 -19.77
C SER A 352 7.63 15.41 -20.44
N MET A 353 8.88 15.85 -20.48
CA MET A 353 9.39 16.60 -21.63
C MET A 353 9.83 15.53 -22.63
N GLY A 354 9.06 15.32 -23.70
CA GLY A 354 9.61 14.65 -24.87
C GLY A 354 10.88 15.39 -25.29
N ARG A 355 11.96 14.64 -25.50
CA ARG A 355 13.03 15.10 -26.40
C ARG A 355 12.50 15.12 -27.82
#